data_AF-A0AAD7TU37-F1
#
_entry.id   AF-A0AAD7TU37-F1
#
_cell.length_a   1.000
_cell.length_b   1.000
_cell.length_c   1.000
_cell.angle_alpha   90.00
_cell.angle_beta   90.00
_cell.angle_gamma   90.00
#
_symmetry.space_group_name_H-M   'P 1'
#
loop_
_entity.id
_entity.type
_entity.pdbx_description
1 polymer ?
#
loop_
_entity_poly.entity_id
_entity_poly.type
_entity_poly.pdbx_seq_one_letter_code
_entity_poly.pdbx_strand_id
1 'polypeptide(L)'
;MREEEERKALARRSQVVQRGLPRPAVVDVARLMADLTVDDDNTSDLGVAAKLVHAEIADLLHHDSIAHPLPGTIHPGGTRSAYQLPPDDALSTAKSLIHEELATSLGYPGANENVLKQGVVALADLDDVDDSLSWVHIREKLAYDAASNTWVEPSSITHEARVAGYSAQLEAYREAMAKEASKAGKTEKKLNVILGGYQARSAALSKRITEAFSELQKAKVEYESFSKLKMNETALGPIRLAALKEEVDRLEQRERRLQERYAELDAERREAASRVAALEERVMEEAEALNEEALAAMEDAEENEGVVASA
;
A
#
# COMPACT_ATOMS: atom_id res chain seq x y z
N MET A 1 9.02 -58.92 -2.93
CA MET A 1 7.74 -59.50 -3.38
C MET A 1 6.71 -58.42 -3.73
N ARG A 2 5.90 -57.86 -2.81
CA ARG A 2 4.85 -56.87 -3.18
C ARG A 2 5.39 -55.63 -3.89
N GLU A 3 6.46 -55.03 -3.38
CA GLU A 3 7.08 -53.85 -4.01
C GLU A 3 7.67 -54.17 -5.40
N GLU A 4 8.21 -55.38 -5.59
CA GLU A 4 8.76 -55.79 -6.90
C GLU A 4 7.65 -56.10 -7.90
N GLU A 5 6.55 -56.68 -7.44
CA GLU A 5 5.35 -56.89 -8.25
C GLU A 5 4.71 -55.55 -8.64
N GLU A 6 4.65 -54.58 -7.73
CA GLU A 6 4.20 -53.23 -8.00
C GLU A 6 5.12 -52.49 -8.97
N ARG A 7 6.45 -52.62 -8.83
CA ARG A 7 7.41 -52.05 -9.78
C ARG A 7 7.29 -52.68 -11.17
N LYS A 8 7.12 -54.00 -11.25
CA LYS A 8 6.88 -54.70 -12.53
C LYS A 8 5.53 -54.28 -13.13
N ALA A 9 4.48 -54.18 -12.31
CA ALA A 9 3.17 -53.72 -12.74
C ALA A 9 3.19 -52.26 -13.21
N LEU A 10 3.97 -51.39 -12.58
CA LEU A 10 4.16 -50.00 -12.99
C LEU A 10 4.97 -49.92 -14.28
N ALA A 11 6.05 -50.69 -14.42
CA ALA A 11 6.89 -50.74 -15.61
C ALA A 11 6.12 -51.22 -16.87
N ARG A 12 5.08 -52.03 -16.69
CA ARG A 12 4.18 -52.48 -17.76
C ARG A 12 3.14 -51.45 -18.20
N ARG A 13 2.95 -50.36 -17.43
CA ARG A 13 2.00 -49.29 -17.80
C ARG A 13 2.58 -48.44 -18.92
N SER A 14 1.72 -47.72 -19.63
CA SER A 14 2.16 -46.72 -20.60
C SER A 14 3.04 -45.66 -19.94
N GLN A 15 3.97 -45.06 -20.71
CA GLN A 15 4.83 -43.98 -20.20
C GLN A 15 4.02 -42.77 -19.74
N VAL A 16 2.88 -42.50 -20.40
CA VAL A 16 1.95 -41.42 -20.07
C VAL A 16 1.39 -41.61 -18.66
N VAL A 17 0.97 -42.83 -18.31
CA VAL A 17 0.49 -43.18 -16.97
C VAL A 17 1.62 -43.15 -15.94
N GLN A 18 2.80 -43.70 -16.26
CA GLN A 18 3.95 -43.71 -15.35
C GLN A 18 4.39 -42.29 -14.96
N ARG A 19 4.33 -41.34 -15.90
CA ARG A 19 4.76 -39.96 -15.72
C ARG A 19 3.63 -39.02 -15.27
N GLY A 20 2.41 -39.52 -15.14
CA GLY A 20 1.25 -38.71 -14.74
C GLY A 20 0.91 -37.59 -15.74
N LEU A 21 1.16 -37.81 -17.03
CA LEU A 21 0.91 -36.81 -18.07
C LEU A 21 -0.61 -36.67 -18.33
N PRO A 22 -1.06 -35.51 -18.86
CA PRO A 22 -2.45 -35.29 -19.24
C PRO A 22 -2.92 -36.35 -20.23
N ARG A 23 -4.08 -36.96 -19.97
CA ARG A 23 -4.68 -37.98 -20.83
C ARG A 23 -6.19 -37.77 -20.94
N PRO A 24 -6.82 -38.17 -22.06
CA PRO A 24 -8.25 -38.04 -22.22
C PRO A 24 -9.01 -38.95 -21.25
N ALA A 25 -10.09 -38.44 -20.64
CA ALA A 25 -10.97 -39.23 -19.77
C ALA A 25 -11.92 -40.14 -20.56
N VAL A 26 -12.22 -39.77 -21.80
CA VAL A 26 -13.09 -40.52 -22.71
C VAL A 26 -12.38 -40.64 -24.05
N VAL A 27 -12.27 -41.86 -24.56
CA VAL A 27 -11.62 -42.18 -25.83
C VAL A 27 -12.65 -42.85 -26.74
N ASP A 28 -12.97 -42.20 -27.84
CA ASP A 28 -13.71 -42.79 -28.96
C ASP A 28 -12.70 -43.33 -29.97
N VAL A 29 -12.52 -44.66 -29.97
CA VAL A 29 -11.51 -45.34 -30.81
C VAL A 29 -11.82 -45.17 -32.29
N ALA A 30 -13.09 -45.25 -32.69
CA ALA A 30 -13.47 -45.15 -34.09
C ALA A 30 -13.19 -43.75 -34.65
N ARG A 31 -13.54 -42.73 -33.88
CA ARG A 31 -13.27 -41.34 -34.23
C ARG A 31 -11.78 -41.03 -34.24
N LEU A 32 -11.05 -41.46 -33.21
CA LEU A 32 -9.60 -41.24 -33.11
C LEU A 32 -8.85 -41.87 -34.30
N MET A 33 -9.24 -43.07 -34.72
CA MET A 33 -8.64 -43.71 -35.89
C MET A 33 -8.96 -42.97 -37.20
N ALA A 34 -10.18 -42.44 -37.35
CA ALA A 34 -10.54 -41.63 -38.50
C ALA A 34 -9.68 -40.35 -38.57
N ASP A 35 -9.47 -39.69 -37.42
CA ASP A 35 -8.70 -38.45 -37.33
C ASP A 35 -7.18 -38.68 -37.56
N LEU A 36 -6.63 -39.82 -37.11
CA LEU A 36 -5.20 -40.15 -37.28
C LEU A 36 -4.83 -40.53 -38.72
N THR A 37 -5.78 -41.09 -39.48
CA THR A 37 -5.51 -41.63 -40.84
C THR A 37 -5.72 -40.61 -41.97
N VAL A 38 -6.02 -39.35 -41.64
CA VAL A 38 -6.38 -38.32 -42.63
C VAL A 38 -5.27 -38.08 -43.66
N ASP A 39 -4.01 -38.14 -43.25
CA ASP A 39 -2.84 -37.82 -44.10
C ASP A 39 -2.01 -39.06 -44.50
N ASP A 40 -2.49 -40.28 -44.19
CA ASP A 40 -1.72 -41.50 -44.43
C ASP A 40 -1.66 -41.89 -45.92
N ASP A 41 -0.44 -42.00 -46.46
CA ASP A 41 -0.20 -42.63 -47.76
C ASP A 41 -0.33 -44.15 -47.64
N ASN A 42 -1.53 -44.64 -47.96
CA ASN A 42 -1.92 -46.04 -47.93
C ASN A 42 -1.12 -46.96 -48.85
N THR A 43 -0.31 -46.41 -49.76
CA THR A 43 0.44 -47.18 -50.77
C THR A 43 1.89 -47.43 -50.38
N SER A 44 2.42 -46.67 -49.43
CA SER A 44 3.80 -46.82 -48.96
C SER A 44 3.88 -47.82 -47.81
N ASP A 45 4.99 -48.56 -47.73
CA ASP A 45 5.28 -49.45 -46.59
C ASP A 45 5.28 -48.67 -45.26
N LEU A 46 5.70 -47.39 -45.31
CA LEU A 46 5.69 -46.49 -44.15
C LEU A 46 4.27 -46.15 -43.70
N GLY A 47 3.34 -45.90 -44.62
CA GLY A 47 1.94 -45.64 -44.27
C GLY A 47 1.22 -46.88 -43.75
N VAL A 48 1.56 -48.07 -44.26
CA VAL A 48 1.05 -49.33 -43.68
C VAL A 48 1.57 -49.51 -42.24
N ALA A 49 2.85 -49.22 -41.99
CA ALA A 49 3.40 -49.25 -40.64
C ALA A 49 2.77 -48.19 -39.71
N ALA A 50 2.54 -46.96 -40.20
CA ALA A 50 1.90 -45.88 -39.45
C ALA A 50 0.51 -46.28 -38.96
N LYS A 51 -0.31 -46.93 -39.80
CA LYS A 51 -1.63 -47.44 -39.40
C LYS A 51 -1.58 -48.46 -38.27
N LEU A 52 -0.61 -49.37 -38.28
CA LEU A 52 -0.44 -50.34 -37.20
C LEU A 52 -0.09 -49.62 -35.89
N VAL A 53 0.77 -48.60 -35.97
CA VAL A 53 1.10 -47.74 -34.83
C VAL A 53 -0.13 -46.97 -34.33
N HIS A 54 -0.93 -46.39 -35.22
CA HIS A 54 -2.16 -45.66 -34.86
C HIS A 54 -3.18 -46.56 -34.18
N ALA A 55 -3.39 -47.79 -34.68
CA ALA A 55 -4.28 -48.77 -34.06
C ALA A 55 -3.82 -49.10 -32.63
N GLU A 56 -2.53 -49.38 -32.46
CA GLU A 56 -1.94 -49.67 -31.15
C GLU A 56 -2.06 -48.47 -30.18
N ILE A 57 -1.85 -47.24 -30.67
CA ILE A 57 -2.04 -46.02 -29.88
C ILE A 57 -3.49 -45.89 -29.41
N ALA A 58 -4.46 -46.10 -30.29
CA ALA A 58 -5.87 -45.99 -29.95
C ALA A 58 -6.30 -47.04 -28.92
N ASP A 59 -5.86 -48.29 -29.10
CA ASP A 59 -6.12 -49.39 -28.16
C ASP A 59 -5.46 -49.15 -26.80
N LEU A 60 -4.22 -48.65 -26.77
CA LEU A 60 -3.50 -48.33 -25.54
C LEU A 60 -4.15 -47.15 -24.78
N LEU A 61 -4.58 -46.11 -25.49
CA LEU A 61 -5.32 -44.98 -24.89
C LEU A 61 -6.66 -45.44 -24.32
N HIS A 62 -7.37 -46.31 -25.04
CA HIS A 62 -8.61 -46.91 -24.56
C HIS A 62 -8.36 -47.77 -23.31
N HIS A 63 -7.31 -48.59 -23.31
CA HIS A 63 -6.86 -49.36 -22.14
C HIS A 63 -6.60 -48.46 -20.94
N ASP A 64 -5.82 -47.39 -21.11
CA ASP A 64 -5.48 -46.46 -20.04
C ASP A 64 -6.72 -45.76 -19.46
N SER A 65 -7.71 -45.44 -20.29
CA SER A 65 -8.98 -44.84 -19.84
C SER A 65 -9.80 -45.77 -18.94
N ILE A 66 -9.65 -47.10 -19.11
CA ILE A 66 -10.37 -48.14 -18.38
C ILE A 66 -9.59 -48.60 -17.14
N ALA A 67 -8.30 -48.94 -17.31
CA ALA A 67 -7.44 -49.47 -16.27
C ALA A 67 -6.99 -48.39 -15.28
N HIS A 68 -6.86 -47.14 -15.75
CA HIS A 68 -6.36 -46.01 -14.98
C HIS A 68 -7.26 -44.77 -15.11
N PRO A 69 -8.54 -44.88 -14.67
CA PRO A 69 -9.55 -43.87 -14.91
C PRO A 69 -9.23 -42.52 -14.25
N LEU A 70 -9.52 -41.44 -14.95
CA LEU A 70 -9.48 -40.06 -14.45
C LEU A 70 -10.87 -39.61 -13.95
N PRO A 71 -10.96 -38.56 -13.12
CA PRO A 71 -12.24 -37.94 -12.79
C PRO A 71 -13.00 -37.54 -14.06
N GLY A 72 -14.22 -38.06 -14.23
CA GLY A 72 -15.05 -37.83 -15.42
C GLY A 72 -15.03 -38.95 -16.47
N THR A 73 -14.40 -40.10 -16.19
CA THR A 73 -14.52 -41.29 -17.06
C THR A 73 -15.93 -41.88 -17.04
N ILE A 74 -16.34 -42.44 -18.17
CA ILE A 74 -17.62 -43.16 -18.32
C ILE A 74 -17.56 -44.51 -17.61
N HIS A 75 -16.39 -45.17 -17.64
CA HIS A 75 -16.21 -46.49 -17.07
C HIS A 75 -15.96 -46.41 -15.56
N PRO A 76 -16.74 -47.15 -14.74
CA PRO A 76 -16.49 -47.23 -13.31
C PRO A 76 -15.20 -48.01 -13.04
N GLY A 77 -14.52 -47.65 -11.95
CA GLY A 77 -13.29 -48.33 -11.51
C GLY A 77 -13.55 -49.82 -11.28
N GLY A 78 -12.79 -50.67 -11.99
CA GLY A 78 -12.90 -52.13 -11.90
C GLY A 78 -13.23 -52.84 -13.23
N THR A 79 -13.59 -52.09 -14.27
CA THR A 79 -13.72 -52.63 -15.62
C THR A 79 -12.36 -53.15 -16.11
N ARG A 80 -12.31 -54.39 -16.63
CA ARG A 80 -11.09 -54.95 -17.22
C ARG A 80 -11.03 -54.58 -18.71
N SER A 81 -9.93 -53.97 -19.13
CA SER A 81 -9.69 -53.72 -20.54
C SER A 81 -9.42 -55.03 -21.29
N ALA A 82 -9.85 -55.09 -22.54
CA ALA A 82 -9.61 -56.21 -23.46
C ALA A 82 -8.22 -56.14 -24.14
N TYR A 83 -7.45 -55.10 -23.87
CA TYR A 83 -6.13 -54.89 -24.45
C TYR A 83 -5.15 -56.00 -24.06
N GLN A 84 -4.45 -56.53 -25.06
CA GLN A 84 -3.50 -57.63 -24.91
C GLN A 84 -2.10 -57.03 -24.78
N LEU A 85 -1.57 -57.01 -23.55
CA LEU A 85 -0.20 -56.56 -23.33
C LEU A 85 0.79 -57.50 -24.02
N PRO A 86 1.70 -56.98 -24.86
CA PRO A 86 2.80 -57.77 -25.41
C PRO A 86 3.69 -58.34 -24.29
N PRO A 87 4.35 -59.49 -24.52
CA PRO A 87 5.20 -60.10 -23.51
C PRO A 87 6.47 -59.26 -23.26
N ASP A 88 6.97 -59.28 -22.02
CA ASP A 88 8.04 -58.40 -21.54
C ASP A 88 9.36 -58.57 -22.34
N ASP A 89 9.63 -59.79 -22.83
CA ASP A 89 10.78 -60.11 -23.66
C ASP A 89 10.70 -59.45 -25.05
N ALA A 90 9.56 -59.55 -25.73
CA ALA A 90 9.33 -58.89 -27.03
C ALA A 90 9.44 -57.36 -26.92
N LEU A 91 8.95 -56.78 -25.83
CA LEU A 91 9.10 -55.34 -25.57
C LEU A 91 10.56 -54.95 -25.35
N SER A 92 11.33 -55.80 -24.66
CA SER A 92 12.76 -55.53 -24.43
C SER A 92 13.59 -55.62 -25.71
N THR A 93 13.28 -56.58 -26.59
CA THR A 93 13.93 -56.72 -27.89
C THR A 93 13.56 -55.57 -28.81
N ALA A 94 12.28 -55.19 -28.87
CA ALA A 94 11.82 -54.07 -29.69
C ALA A 94 12.48 -52.75 -29.28
N LYS A 95 12.57 -52.46 -27.98
CA LYS A 95 13.27 -51.27 -27.47
C LYS A 95 14.76 -51.25 -27.84
N SER A 96 15.40 -52.42 -27.78
CA SER A 96 16.83 -52.55 -28.12
C SER A 96 17.06 -52.31 -29.62
N LEU A 97 16.20 -52.87 -30.48
CA LEU A 97 16.26 -52.65 -31.94
C LEU A 97 16.03 -51.18 -32.31
N ILE A 98 14.98 -50.54 -31.77
CA ILE A 98 14.70 -49.12 -32.01
C ILE A 98 15.87 -48.25 -31.56
N HIS A 99 16.47 -48.59 -30.41
CA HIS A 99 17.63 -47.88 -29.90
C HIS A 99 18.86 -48.06 -30.79
N GLU A 100 19.16 -49.26 -31.28
CA GLU A 100 20.25 -49.55 -32.22
C GLU A 100 20.07 -48.84 -33.56
N GLU A 101 18.85 -48.85 -34.12
CA GLU A 101 18.50 -48.15 -35.35
C GLU A 101 18.67 -46.64 -35.16
N LEU A 102 18.11 -46.05 -34.10
CA LEU A 102 18.24 -44.63 -33.81
C LEU A 102 19.70 -44.22 -33.57
N ALA A 103 20.46 -45.02 -32.84
CA ALA A 103 21.89 -44.80 -32.62
C ALA A 103 22.69 -44.82 -33.92
N THR A 104 22.35 -45.73 -34.83
CA THR A 104 22.96 -45.83 -36.16
C THR A 104 22.61 -44.61 -37.02
N SER A 105 21.33 -44.22 -37.06
CA SER A 105 20.86 -43.06 -37.82
C SER A 105 21.46 -41.74 -37.35
N LEU A 106 21.70 -41.60 -36.04
CA LEU A 106 22.33 -40.42 -35.45
C LEU A 106 23.86 -40.43 -35.51
N GLY A 107 24.48 -41.51 -36.03
CA GLY A 107 25.93 -41.61 -36.17
C GLY A 107 26.68 -41.96 -34.88
N TYR A 108 25.98 -42.48 -33.86
CA TYR A 108 26.56 -42.94 -32.59
C TYR A 108 26.29 -44.43 -32.32
N PRO A 109 26.78 -45.38 -33.14
CA PRO A 109 26.54 -46.81 -32.93
C PRO A 109 27.01 -47.27 -31.53
N GLY A 110 26.13 -48.00 -30.81
CA GLY A 110 26.45 -48.52 -29.47
C GLY A 110 26.49 -47.48 -28.34
N ALA A 111 26.00 -46.26 -28.57
CA ALA A 111 25.88 -45.25 -27.52
C ALA A 111 24.90 -45.68 -26.41
N ASN A 112 25.12 -45.22 -25.18
CA ASN A 112 24.14 -45.43 -24.10
C ASN A 112 22.92 -44.51 -24.29
N GLU A 113 21.75 -44.90 -23.76
CA GLU A 113 20.48 -44.16 -23.88
C GLU A 113 20.60 -42.66 -23.50
N ASN A 114 21.42 -42.33 -22.49
CA ASN A 114 21.62 -40.94 -22.07
C ASN A 114 22.39 -40.10 -23.11
N VAL A 115 23.37 -40.71 -23.78
CA VAL A 115 24.15 -40.05 -24.84
C VAL A 115 23.26 -39.85 -26.06
N LEU A 116 22.43 -40.84 -26.39
CA LEU A 116 21.48 -40.73 -27.48
C LEU A 116 20.45 -39.62 -27.23
N LYS A 117 19.91 -39.51 -26.01
CA LYS A 117 19.03 -38.39 -25.61
C LYS A 117 19.70 -37.04 -25.78
N GLN A 118 20.96 -36.90 -25.37
CA GLN A 118 21.72 -35.66 -25.54
C GLN A 118 21.94 -35.33 -27.03
N GLY A 119 22.23 -36.34 -27.85
CA GLY A 119 22.37 -36.19 -29.30
C GLY A 119 21.07 -35.74 -29.96
N VAL A 120 19.92 -36.32 -29.59
CA VAL A 120 18.60 -35.90 -30.07
C VAL A 120 18.30 -34.46 -29.67
N VAL A 121 18.58 -34.07 -28.42
CA VAL A 121 18.36 -32.69 -27.96
C VAL A 121 19.26 -31.72 -28.74
N ALA A 122 20.54 -32.04 -28.93
CA ALA A 122 21.45 -31.20 -29.68
C ALA A 122 21.02 -31.03 -31.15
N LEU A 123 20.41 -32.04 -31.76
CA LEU A 123 19.85 -31.93 -33.11
C LEU A 123 18.55 -31.13 -33.13
N ALA A 124 17.66 -31.36 -32.17
CA ALA A 124 16.43 -30.60 -32.05
C ALA A 124 16.67 -29.10 -31.79
N ASP A 125 17.75 -28.75 -31.08
CA ASP A 125 18.15 -27.36 -30.85
C ASP A 125 18.73 -26.68 -32.11
N LEU A 126 19.13 -27.45 -33.12
CA LEU A 126 19.61 -26.93 -34.41
C LEU A 126 18.47 -26.68 -35.40
N ASP A 127 17.34 -27.35 -35.23
CA ASP A 127 16.15 -27.14 -36.04
C ASP A 127 15.36 -25.93 -35.50
N ASP A 128 15.14 -24.93 -36.35
CA ASP A 128 14.27 -23.80 -36.00
C ASP A 128 12.83 -24.32 -35.83
N VAL A 129 12.31 -24.23 -34.61
CA VAL A 129 10.93 -24.62 -34.30
C VAL A 129 9.97 -23.62 -34.92
N ASP A 130 9.14 -24.07 -35.85
CA ASP A 130 8.04 -23.25 -36.37
C ASP A 130 6.95 -23.10 -35.30
N ASP A 131 6.93 -21.94 -34.64
CA ASP A 131 5.91 -21.57 -33.65
C ASP A 131 4.48 -21.66 -34.21
N SER A 132 4.30 -21.62 -35.54
CA SER A 132 3.00 -21.76 -36.19
C SER A 132 2.39 -23.16 -36.03
N LEU A 133 3.23 -24.18 -35.83
CA LEU A 133 2.82 -25.56 -35.57
C LEU A 133 2.55 -25.83 -34.09
N SER A 134 2.81 -24.85 -33.21
CA SER A 134 2.53 -25.00 -31.79
C SER A 134 1.02 -25.12 -31.51
N TRP A 135 0.66 -25.95 -30.53
CA TRP A 135 -0.74 -26.09 -30.10
C TRP A 135 -1.38 -24.75 -29.71
N VAL A 136 -0.60 -23.83 -29.14
CA VAL A 136 -1.09 -22.49 -28.77
C VAL A 136 -1.59 -21.74 -30.00
N HIS A 137 -0.83 -21.76 -31.09
CA HIS A 137 -1.19 -21.09 -32.34
C HIS A 137 -2.33 -21.81 -33.08
N ILE A 138 -2.30 -23.15 -33.13
CA ILE A 138 -3.36 -23.94 -33.77
C ILE A 138 -4.70 -23.75 -33.06
N ARG A 139 -4.71 -23.80 -31.73
CA ARG A 139 -5.94 -23.68 -30.93
C ARG A 139 -6.68 -22.36 -31.16
N GLU A 140 -5.97 -21.25 -31.36
CA GLU A 140 -6.58 -19.95 -31.64
C GLU A 140 -7.37 -19.92 -32.95
N LYS A 141 -7.01 -20.78 -33.91
CA LYS A 141 -7.68 -20.89 -35.20
C LYS A 141 -8.88 -21.83 -35.16
N LEU A 142 -9.00 -22.69 -34.14
CA LEU A 142 -10.08 -23.67 -34.05
C LEU A 142 -11.37 -23.04 -33.54
N ALA A 143 -12.50 -23.52 -34.06
CA ALA A 143 -13.83 -23.20 -33.56
C ALA A 143 -14.40 -24.42 -32.84
N TYR A 144 -15.12 -24.20 -31.74
CA TYR A 144 -15.79 -25.27 -31.04
C TYR A 144 -17.15 -25.55 -31.68
N ASP A 145 -17.41 -26.80 -32.00
CA ASP A 145 -18.71 -27.27 -32.44
C ASP A 145 -19.50 -27.81 -31.24
N ALA A 146 -20.65 -27.18 -30.96
CA ALA A 146 -21.52 -27.55 -29.86
C ALA A 146 -22.23 -28.90 -30.08
N ALA A 147 -22.43 -29.33 -31.34
CA ALA A 147 -23.12 -30.57 -31.66
C ALA A 147 -22.23 -31.79 -31.40
N SER A 148 -20.98 -31.74 -31.85
CA SER A 148 -20.00 -32.81 -31.67
C SER A 148 -19.16 -32.67 -30.40
N ASN A 149 -19.28 -31.56 -29.65
CA ASN A 149 -18.50 -31.24 -28.46
C ASN A 149 -16.99 -31.33 -28.70
N THR A 150 -16.53 -30.79 -29.84
CA THR A 150 -15.12 -30.84 -30.25
C THR A 150 -14.64 -29.58 -30.94
N TRP A 151 -13.32 -29.43 -30.99
CA TRP A 151 -12.66 -28.34 -31.70
C TRP A 151 -12.39 -28.76 -33.14
N VAL A 152 -12.86 -27.94 -34.08
CA VAL A 152 -12.78 -28.22 -35.52
C VAL A 152 -12.36 -26.94 -36.25
N GLU A 153 -11.88 -27.07 -37.47
CA GLU A 153 -11.56 -25.91 -38.30
C GLU A 153 -12.80 -25.07 -38.63
N PRO A 154 -12.73 -23.73 -38.58
CA PRO A 154 -13.87 -22.85 -38.86
C PRO A 154 -14.45 -22.94 -40.28
N SER A 155 -13.69 -23.52 -41.21
CA SER A 155 -14.05 -23.79 -42.61
C SER A 155 -14.97 -25.02 -42.75
N SER A 156 -14.86 -25.99 -41.84
CA SER A 156 -15.58 -27.26 -41.88
C SER A 156 -17.04 -27.16 -41.41
N ILE A 157 -17.38 -26.07 -40.69
CA ILE A 157 -18.69 -25.87 -40.06
C ILE A 157 -19.37 -24.61 -40.59
N THR A 158 -20.72 -24.63 -40.58
CA THR A 158 -21.52 -23.48 -41.02
C THR A 158 -21.37 -22.29 -40.07
N HIS A 159 -21.66 -21.08 -40.57
CA HIS A 159 -21.64 -19.87 -39.74
C HIS A 159 -22.58 -20.00 -38.53
N GLU A 160 -23.76 -20.60 -38.71
CA GLU A 160 -24.73 -20.84 -37.63
C GLU A 160 -24.17 -21.77 -36.55
N ALA A 161 -23.51 -22.87 -36.95
CA ALA A 161 -22.85 -23.78 -36.01
C ALA A 161 -21.73 -23.09 -35.22
N ARG A 162 -20.97 -22.18 -35.85
CA ARG A 162 -19.96 -21.36 -35.15
C ARG A 162 -20.59 -20.44 -34.10
N VAL A 163 -21.69 -19.78 -34.42
CA VAL A 163 -22.41 -18.91 -33.46
C VAL A 163 -22.93 -19.74 -32.29
N ALA A 164 -23.47 -20.94 -32.56
CA ALA A 164 -23.90 -21.86 -31.51
C ALA A 164 -22.73 -22.31 -30.61
N GLY A 165 -21.58 -22.61 -31.22
CA GLY A 165 -20.34 -22.94 -30.52
C GLY A 165 -19.85 -21.84 -29.58
N TYR A 166 -19.75 -20.60 -30.08
CA TYR A 166 -19.38 -19.44 -29.26
C TYR A 166 -20.39 -19.17 -28.15
N SER A 167 -21.69 -19.35 -28.43
CA SER A 167 -22.74 -19.19 -27.42
C SER A 167 -22.61 -20.23 -26.31
N ALA A 168 -22.34 -21.50 -26.65
CA ALA A 168 -22.12 -22.56 -25.67
C ALA A 168 -20.88 -22.31 -24.80
N GLN A 169 -19.77 -21.86 -25.38
CA GLN A 169 -18.58 -21.48 -24.62
C GLN A 169 -18.85 -20.32 -23.66
N LEU A 170 -19.55 -19.29 -24.15
CA LEU A 170 -19.88 -18.11 -23.35
C LEU A 170 -20.78 -18.47 -22.17
N GLU A 171 -21.75 -19.36 -22.34
CA GLU A 171 -22.56 -19.89 -21.23
C GLU A 171 -21.72 -20.72 -20.25
N ALA A 172 -20.82 -21.58 -20.73
CA ALA A 172 -19.91 -22.32 -19.87
C ALA A 172 -19.01 -21.39 -19.03
N TYR A 173 -18.51 -20.30 -19.62
CA TYR A 173 -17.75 -19.29 -18.90
C TYR A 173 -18.61 -18.51 -17.90
N ARG A 174 -19.86 -18.17 -18.23
CA ARG A 174 -20.81 -17.54 -17.29
C ARG A 174 -21.08 -18.43 -16.08
N GLU A 175 -21.30 -19.73 -16.31
CA GLU A 175 -21.48 -20.68 -15.21
C GLU A 175 -20.23 -20.82 -14.34
N ALA A 176 -19.06 -20.94 -14.95
CA ALA A 176 -17.80 -21.02 -14.24
C ALA A 176 -17.56 -19.76 -13.40
N MET A 177 -17.80 -18.58 -13.98
CA MET A 177 -17.72 -17.29 -13.29
C MET A 177 -18.70 -17.22 -12.13
N ALA A 178 -19.95 -17.65 -12.30
CA ALA A 178 -20.94 -17.64 -11.22
C ALA A 178 -20.56 -18.58 -10.07
N LYS A 179 -20.08 -19.80 -10.39
CA LYS A 179 -19.59 -20.77 -9.41
C LYS A 179 -18.41 -20.21 -8.64
N GLU A 180 -17.43 -19.61 -9.33
CA GLU A 180 -16.23 -19.08 -8.71
C GLU A 180 -16.50 -17.80 -7.91
N ALA A 181 -17.36 -16.90 -8.41
CA ALA A 181 -17.80 -15.72 -7.67
C ALA A 181 -18.54 -16.11 -6.37
N SER A 182 -19.36 -17.16 -6.40
CA SER A 182 -20.01 -17.67 -5.18
C SER A 182 -19.00 -18.21 -4.16
N LYS A 183 -17.97 -18.93 -4.61
CA LYS A 183 -16.89 -19.40 -3.73
C LYS A 183 -16.08 -18.23 -3.18
N ALA A 184 -15.67 -17.29 -4.04
CA ALA A 184 -14.94 -16.09 -3.68
C ALA A 184 -15.70 -15.29 -2.61
N GLY A 185 -16.99 -15.02 -2.84
CA GLY A 185 -17.83 -14.32 -1.88
C GLY A 185 -17.97 -15.03 -0.53
N LYS A 186 -17.98 -16.38 -0.50
CA LYS A 186 -17.95 -17.15 0.76
C LYS A 186 -16.60 -17.01 1.47
N THR A 187 -15.50 -17.11 0.72
CA THR A 187 -14.15 -16.95 1.27
C THR A 187 -13.91 -15.54 1.78
N GLU A 188 -14.34 -14.51 1.06
CA GLU A 188 -14.25 -13.11 1.46
C GLU A 188 -15.04 -12.84 2.73
N LYS A 189 -16.29 -13.34 2.83
CA LYS A 189 -17.07 -13.23 4.07
C LYS A 189 -16.34 -13.86 5.26
N LYS A 190 -15.77 -15.04 5.08
CA LYS A 190 -14.99 -15.72 6.14
C LYS A 190 -13.73 -14.92 6.50
N LEU A 191 -13.00 -14.42 5.51
CA LEU A 191 -11.83 -13.58 5.72
C LEU A 191 -12.20 -12.27 6.42
N ASN A 192 -13.31 -11.64 6.07
CA ASN A 192 -13.76 -10.41 6.71
C ASN A 192 -14.12 -10.63 8.20
N VAL A 193 -14.74 -11.76 8.54
CA VAL A 193 -15.00 -12.11 9.95
C VAL A 193 -13.70 -12.33 10.73
N ILE A 194 -12.70 -13.01 10.14
CA ILE A 194 -11.44 -13.33 10.82
C ILE A 194 -10.52 -12.11 10.90
N LEU A 195 -10.37 -11.38 9.79
CA LEU A 195 -9.37 -10.34 9.61
C LEU A 195 -9.92 -8.92 9.80
N GLY A 196 -11.24 -8.70 9.69
CA GLY A 196 -11.82 -7.36 9.76
C GLY A 196 -11.52 -6.65 11.08
N GLY A 197 -11.59 -7.37 12.20
CA GLY A 197 -11.21 -6.84 13.52
C GLY A 197 -9.72 -6.49 13.61
N TYR A 198 -8.84 -7.33 13.05
CA TYR A 198 -7.40 -7.06 13.00
C TYR A 198 -7.06 -5.87 12.09
N GLN A 199 -7.73 -5.74 10.95
CA GLN A 199 -7.58 -4.60 10.04
C GLN A 199 -8.01 -3.30 10.71
N ALA A 200 -9.16 -3.28 11.39
CA ALA A 200 -9.63 -2.12 12.14
C ALA A 200 -8.66 -1.72 13.27
N ARG A 201 -8.16 -2.71 14.03
CA ARG A 201 -7.14 -2.49 15.06
C ARG A 201 -5.84 -1.95 14.47
N SER A 202 -5.39 -2.49 13.35
CA SER A 202 -4.20 -2.02 12.63
C SER A 202 -4.36 -0.57 12.21
N ALA A 203 -5.49 -0.21 11.57
CA ALA A 203 -5.78 1.16 11.15
C ALA A 203 -5.81 2.13 12.34
N ALA A 204 -6.45 1.74 13.44
CA ALA A 204 -6.51 2.55 14.66
C ALA A 204 -5.13 2.75 15.31
N LEU A 205 -4.30 1.70 15.35
CA LEU A 205 -2.94 1.79 15.87
C LEU A 205 -2.05 2.67 14.99
N SER A 206 -2.10 2.51 13.67
CA SER A 206 -1.36 3.35 12.73
C SER A 206 -1.73 4.82 12.91
N LYS A 207 -3.03 5.12 13.02
CA LYS A 207 -3.51 6.50 13.28
C LYS A 207 -2.95 7.05 14.60
N ARG A 208 -3.07 6.30 15.70
CA ARG A 208 -2.54 6.71 17.01
C ARG A 208 -1.03 6.98 16.98
N ILE A 209 -0.27 6.15 16.27
CA ILE A 209 1.18 6.33 16.12
C ILE A 209 1.48 7.63 15.37
N THR A 210 0.76 7.89 14.26
CA THR A 210 0.97 9.11 13.48
C THR A 210 0.60 10.38 14.26
N GLU A 211 -0.50 10.35 15.02
CA GLU A 211 -0.93 11.46 15.87
C GLU A 211 0.07 11.72 16.99
N ALA A 212 0.46 10.68 17.74
CA ALA A 212 1.44 10.81 18.81
C ALA A 212 2.80 11.33 18.30
N PHE A 213 3.23 10.90 17.11
CA PHE A 213 4.46 11.42 16.52
C PHE A 213 4.33 12.91 16.17
N SER A 214 3.18 13.33 15.64
CA SER A 214 2.93 14.75 15.34
C SER A 214 2.94 15.63 16.60
N GLU A 215 2.37 15.13 17.70
CA GLU A 215 2.37 15.80 19.00
C GLU A 215 3.79 15.89 19.58
N LEU A 216 4.57 14.81 19.47
CA LEU A 216 5.97 14.80 19.90
C LEU A 216 6.82 15.82 19.14
N GLN A 217 6.61 15.98 17.83
CA GLN A 217 7.31 17.01 17.05
C GLN A 217 6.93 18.42 17.53
N LYS A 218 5.65 18.70 17.80
CA LYS A 218 5.21 19.99 18.34
C LYS A 218 5.84 20.27 19.71
N ALA A 219 5.77 19.30 20.63
CA ALA A 219 6.34 19.42 21.97
C ALA A 219 7.86 19.65 21.92
N LYS A 220 8.57 19.03 20.97
CA LYS A 220 10.01 19.26 20.77
C LYS A 220 10.30 20.70 20.33
N VAL A 221 9.54 21.22 19.37
CA VAL A 221 9.68 22.62 18.91
C VAL A 221 9.37 23.60 20.04
N GLU A 222 8.33 23.34 20.83
CA GLU A 222 7.98 24.16 21.99
C GLU A 222 9.08 24.14 23.05
N TYR A 223 9.61 22.95 23.38
CA TYR A 223 10.72 22.80 24.32
C TYR A 223 11.95 23.59 23.87
N GLU A 224 12.36 23.47 22.60
CA GLU A 224 13.51 24.20 22.07
C GLU A 224 13.29 25.72 22.11
N SER A 225 12.06 26.17 21.81
CA SER A 225 11.67 27.58 21.89
C SER A 225 11.72 28.11 23.32
N PHE A 226 11.14 27.38 24.28
CA PHE A 226 11.16 27.78 25.70
C PHE A 226 12.55 27.70 26.31
N SER A 227 13.39 26.75 25.88
CA SER A 227 14.79 26.68 26.29
C SER A 227 15.54 27.95 25.89
N LYS A 228 15.38 28.39 24.63
CA LYS A 228 15.98 29.65 24.15
C LYS A 228 15.41 30.87 24.89
N LEU A 229 14.10 30.91 25.08
CA LEU A 229 13.44 32.00 25.80
C LEU A 229 13.94 32.09 27.25
N LYS A 230 14.09 30.95 27.94
CA LYS A 230 14.64 30.87 29.29
C LYS A 230 16.07 31.41 29.34
N MET A 231 16.92 31.04 28.38
CA MET A 231 18.30 31.56 28.31
C MET A 231 18.30 33.09 28.18
N ASN A 232 17.48 33.61 27.26
CA ASN A 232 17.36 35.06 27.05
C ASN A 232 16.84 35.79 28.29
N GLU A 233 15.78 35.29 28.92
CA GLU A 233 15.17 35.95 30.08
C GLU A 233 16.08 35.88 31.32
N THR A 234 16.81 34.77 31.49
CA THR A 234 17.80 34.63 32.58
C THR A 234 18.94 35.65 32.42
N ALA A 235 19.34 35.98 31.18
CA ALA A 235 20.38 36.97 30.91
C ALA A 235 19.87 38.41 30.97
N LEU A 236 18.72 38.70 30.36
CA LEU A 236 18.18 40.06 30.22
C LEU A 236 17.40 40.55 31.44
N GLY A 237 16.78 39.63 32.20
CA GLY A 237 16.01 39.97 33.40
C GLY A 237 16.80 40.82 34.40
N PRO A 238 18.02 40.40 34.81
CA PRO A 238 18.87 41.17 35.71
C PRO A 238 19.28 42.54 35.14
N ILE A 239 19.59 42.61 33.84
CA ILE A 239 19.99 43.87 33.17
C ILE A 239 18.83 44.86 33.19
N ARG A 240 17.62 44.41 32.84
CA ARG A 240 16.40 45.24 32.85
C ARG A 240 16.10 45.75 34.25
N LEU A 241 16.24 44.90 35.26
CA LEU A 241 16.04 45.25 36.66
C LEU A 241 17.08 46.26 37.16
N ALA A 242 18.34 46.13 36.74
CA ALA A 242 19.39 47.08 37.08
C ALA A 242 19.15 48.46 36.45
N ALA A 243 18.77 48.51 35.17
CA ALA A 243 18.44 49.75 34.48
C ALA A 243 17.26 50.49 35.15
N LEU A 244 16.20 49.76 35.50
CA LEU A 244 15.05 50.32 36.23
C LEU A 244 15.45 50.86 37.62
N LYS A 245 16.31 50.15 38.35
CA LYS A 245 16.82 50.65 39.64
C LYS A 245 17.60 51.95 39.49
N GLU A 246 18.47 52.03 38.49
CA GLU A 246 19.24 53.25 38.23
C GLU A 246 18.32 54.43 37.84
N GLU A 247 17.28 54.18 37.05
CA GLU A 247 16.27 55.20 36.73
C GLU A 247 15.52 55.68 37.98
N VAL A 248 15.10 54.75 38.84
CA VAL A 248 14.43 55.09 40.11
C VAL A 248 15.38 55.90 41.00
N ASP A 249 16.63 55.49 41.16
CA ASP A 249 17.62 56.20 41.99
C ASP A 249 17.82 57.65 41.49
N ARG A 250 17.88 57.86 40.16
CA ARG A 250 17.98 59.21 39.57
C ARG A 250 16.72 60.04 39.84
N LEU A 251 15.54 59.44 39.74
CA LEU A 251 14.28 60.11 40.03
C LEU A 251 14.18 60.49 41.51
N GLU A 252 14.55 59.59 42.43
CA GLU A 252 14.59 59.88 43.86
C GLU A 252 15.55 61.03 44.18
N GLN A 253 16.76 61.03 43.61
CA GLN A 253 17.71 62.13 43.80
C GLN A 253 17.20 63.46 43.25
N ARG A 254 16.42 63.43 42.16
CA ARG A 254 15.80 64.63 41.59
C ARG A 254 14.65 65.11 42.47
N GLU A 255 13.81 64.21 42.95
CA GLU A 255 12.71 64.50 43.87
C GLU A 255 13.24 65.16 45.14
N ARG A 256 14.26 64.57 45.79
CA ARG A 256 14.88 65.13 47.00
C ARG A 256 15.38 66.55 46.79
N ARG A 257 16.13 66.79 45.70
CA ARG A 257 16.62 68.14 45.34
C ARG A 257 15.48 69.15 45.13
N LEU A 258 14.39 68.74 44.48
CA LEU A 258 13.23 69.60 44.27
C LEU A 258 12.47 69.89 45.57
N GLN A 259 12.36 68.91 46.46
CA GLN A 259 11.76 69.10 47.78
C GLN A 259 12.59 70.02 48.68
N GLU A 260 13.91 69.87 48.69
CA GLU A 260 14.84 70.79 49.38
C GLU A 260 14.67 72.22 48.84
N ARG A 261 14.68 72.39 47.52
CA ARG A 261 14.50 73.70 46.90
C ARG A 261 13.14 74.32 47.21
N TYR A 262 12.09 73.51 47.27
CA TYR A 262 10.77 73.97 47.67
C TYR A 262 10.75 74.43 49.14
N ALA A 263 11.40 73.67 50.03
CA ALA A 263 11.50 74.02 51.45
C ALA A 263 12.27 75.35 51.66
N GLU A 264 13.36 75.57 50.93
CA GLU A 264 14.11 76.85 50.92
C GLU A 264 13.20 78.01 50.48
N LEU A 265 12.54 77.88 49.33
CA LEU A 265 11.67 78.92 48.77
C LEU A 265 10.47 79.20 49.68
N ASP A 266 9.92 78.18 50.35
CA ASP A 266 8.85 78.35 51.32
C ASP A 266 9.32 79.09 52.58
N ALA A 267 10.54 78.83 53.05
CA ALA A 267 11.15 79.57 54.15
C ALA A 267 11.38 81.05 53.78
N GLU A 268 11.97 81.32 52.61
CA GLU A 268 12.14 82.69 52.10
C GLU A 268 10.79 83.42 51.95
N ARG A 269 9.77 82.73 51.43
CA ARG A 269 8.42 83.27 51.32
C ARG A 269 7.84 83.63 52.68
N ARG A 270 7.98 82.76 53.69
CA ARG A 270 7.51 83.01 55.06
C ARG A 270 8.23 84.20 55.69
N GLU A 271 9.55 84.30 55.52
CA GLU A 271 10.34 85.43 56.03
C GLU A 271 9.97 86.74 55.33
N ALA A 272 9.76 86.72 54.00
CA ALA A 272 9.26 87.88 53.28
C ALA A 272 7.86 88.28 53.76
N ALA A 273 6.95 87.32 53.94
CA ALA A 273 5.61 87.58 54.45
C ALA A 273 5.63 88.16 55.87
N SER A 274 6.48 87.66 56.77
CA SER A 274 6.62 88.23 58.12
C SER A 274 7.21 89.64 58.10
N ARG A 275 8.15 89.93 57.19
CA ARG A 275 8.69 91.29 57.01
C ARG A 275 7.63 92.25 56.49
N VAL A 276 6.81 91.82 55.53
CA VAL A 276 5.68 92.62 55.04
C VAL A 276 4.68 92.87 56.16
N ALA A 277 4.25 91.85 56.89
CA ALA A 277 3.32 92.00 58.01
C ALA A 277 3.84 92.97 59.08
N ALA A 278 5.13 92.89 59.45
CA ALA A 278 5.73 93.82 60.40
C ALA A 278 5.82 95.26 59.88
N LEU A 279 6.00 95.45 58.57
CA LEU A 279 5.95 96.78 57.95
C LEU A 279 4.51 97.30 57.87
N GLU A 280 3.54 96.44 57.56
CA GLU A 280 2.11 96.79 57.57
C GLU A 280 1.65 97.20 58.98
N GLU A 281 2.06 96.48 60.02
CA GLU A 281 1.79 96.85 61.43
C GLU A 281 2.37 98.23 61.77
N ARG A 282 3.63 98.51 61.40
CA ARG A 282 4.22 99.84 61.59
C ARG A 282 3.49 100.95 60.83
N VAL A 283 3.07 100.68 59.59
CA VAL A 283 2.30 101.66 58.80
C VAL A 283 0.92 101.89 59.41
N MET A 284 0.28 100.86 59.97
CA MET A 284 -0.97 100.99 60.71
C MET A 284 -0.77 101.79 61.99
N GLU A 285 0.27 101.52 62.77
CA GLU A 285 0.63 102.31 63.96
C GLU A 285 0.89 103.78 63.60
N GLU A 286 1.64 104.05 62.53
CA GLU A 286 1.87 105.40 62.02
C GLU A 286 0.56 106.06 61.55
N ALA A 287 -0.33 105.32 60.89
CA ALA A 287 -1.63 105.83 60.43
C ALA A 287 -2.61 106.07 61.60
N GLU A 288 -2.63 105.21 62.61
CA GLU A 288 -3.39 105.39 63.85
C GLU A 288 -2.88 106.61 64.62
N ALA A 289 -1.57 106.77 64.76
CA ALA A 289 -0.98 107.96 65.37
C ALA A 289 -1.37 109.24 64.61
N LEU A 290 -1.30 109.24 63.28
CA LEU A 290 -1.74 110.37 62.46
C LEU A 290 -3.25 110.64 62.56
N ASN A 291 -4.06 109.58 62.72
CA ASN A 291 -5.50 109.72 62.88
C ASN A 291 -5.88 110.21 64.29
N GLU A 292 -5.20 109.74 65.34
CA GLU A 292 -5.30 110.27 66.71
C GLU A 292 -4.88 111.75 66.75
N GLU A 293 -3.77 112.11 66.08
CA GLU A 293 -3.35 113.50 65.92
C GLU A 293 -4.41 114.34 65.17
N ALA A 294 -5.03 113.79 64.13
CA ALA A 294 -6.09 114.47 63.38
C ALA A 294 -7.41 114.61 64.18
N LEU A 295 -7.80 113.58 64.95
CA LEU A 295 -8.96 113.62 65.84
C LEU A 295 -8.75 114.61 66.98
N ALA A 296 -7.57 114.64 67.60
CA ALA A 296 -7.21 115.65 68.59
C ALA A 296 -7.28 117.06 68.00
N ALA A 297 -6.81 117.26 66.76
CA ALA A 297 -6.92 118.54 66.06
C ALA A 297 -8.38 118.91 65.70
N MET A 298 -9.29 117.94 65.51
CA MET A 298 -10.72 118.19 65.31
C MET A 298 -11.45 118.47 66.63
N GLU A 299 -11.13 117.76 67.73
CA GLU A 299 -11.65 118.07 69.07
C GLU A 299 -11.23 119.47 69.52
N ASP A 300 -9.97 119.86 69.29
CA ASP A 300 -9.47 121.22 69.55
C ASP A 300 -10.19 122.29 68.68
N ALA A 301 -10.71 121.91 67.51
CA ALA A 301 -11.50 122.78 66.64
C ALA A 301 -12.98 122.87 67.09
N GLU A 302 -13.59 121.78 67.55
CA GLU A 302 -14.96 121.76 68.10
C GLU A 302 -15.03 122.46 69.47
N GLU A 303 -14.01 122.35 70.33
CA GLU A 303 -13.91 123.12 71.58
C GLU A 303 -13.77 124.63 71.32
N ASN A 304 -13.09 125.04 70.24
CA ASN A 304 -12.99 126.45 69.85
C ASN A 304 -14.28 127.02 69.23
N GLU A 305 -15.14 126.21 68.59
CA GLU A 305 -16.47 126.68 68.13
C GLU A 305 -17.51 126.67 69.26
N GLY A 306 -17.40 125.78 70.26
CA GLY A 306 -18.28 125.75 71.43
C GLY A 306 -18.10 126.92 72.42
N VAL A 307 -16.88 127.50 72.49
CA VAL A 307 -16.56 128.61 73.41
C VAL A 307 -17.00 129.98 72.88
N VAL A 308 -17.27 130.13 71.57
CA VAL A 308 -17.70 131.41 70.97
C VAL A 308 -19.22 131.63 71.04
N ALA A 309 -20.04 130.61 71.35
CA ALA A 309 -21.50 130.72 71.40
C ALA A 309 -22.10 130.99 72.80
N SER A 310 -21.30 131.26 73.84
CA SER A 310 -21.79 131.54 75.21
C SER A 310 -21.18 132.77 75.92
N ALA A 311 -20.77 133.78 75.15
CA ALA A 311 -20.51 135.14 75.64
C ALA A 311 -21.21 136.19 74.77
#